data_AF-S5ZVE9-F1
#
_entry.id   AF-S5ZVE9-F1
#
_cell.length_a   1.000
_cell.length_b   1.000
_cell.length_c   1.000
_cell.angle_alpha   90.00
_cell.angle_beta   90.00
_cell.angle_gamma   90.00
#
_symmetry.space_group_name_H-M   'P 1'
#
loop_
_entity.id
_entity.type
_entity.pdbx_description
1 polymer ?
#
loop_
_entity_poly.entity_id
_entity_poly.type
_entity_poly.pdbx_seq_one_letter_code
_entity_poly.pdbx_strand_id
1 'polypeptide(L)'
;MKYAVLVKLRAPGGITVNYPLAPVPSPHYPLPPPTTLVGALAYPFLRLREAKETVEGSFSPAVKILDMVPYASAGTDGWVRTREVERIFQLMYQKKIRWNDMSLAYSVGARGLSRFADDKLYVLYIVTEKSLIDYAYGIVRIGKKEGIVSVEDVCYEELEKTVKYKEMGTFETFFYFPKDIAVVQRGQVISMPKLVKENFGTTVSPVMEDYIVNNGFEPIIGELKTNGALIKIEDFEIPIPRMLLEGKT
;
A
#
# COMPACT_ATOMS: atom_id res chain seq x y z
N MET A 1 -3.16 -19.77 13.69
CA MET A 1 -4.40 -18.99 13.62
C MET A 1 -4.08 -17.67 12.93
N LYS A 2 -4.96 -17.12 12.09
CA LYS A 2 -4.73 -15.85 11.39
C LYS A 2 -5.63 -14.76 11.95
N TYR A 3 -5.15 -13.53 11.96
CA TYR A 3 -5.88 -12.35 12.42
C TYR A 3 -5.94 -11.30 11.32
N ALA A 4 -7.10 -10.68 11.15
CA ALA A 4 -7.25 -9.47 10.35
C ALA A 4 -6.99 -8.27 11.28
N VAL A 5 -6.06 -7.40 10.90
CA VAL A 5 -5.64 -6.23 11.67
C VAL A 5 -5.83 -5.00 10.81
N LEU A 6 -6.79 -4.17 11.16
CA LEU A 6 -7.06 -2.88 10.55
C LEU A 6 -6.38 -1.78 11.37
N VAL A 7 -5.42 -1.08 10.75
CA VAL A 7 -4.71 0.06 11.34
C VAL A 7 -5.26 1.33 10.71
N LYS A 8 -5.83 2.21 11.52
CA LYS A 8 -6.29 3.55 11.11
C LYS A 8 -5.15 4.53 11.36
N LEU A 9 -4.68 5.18 10.29
CA LEU A 9 -3.55 6.08 10.31
C LEU A 9 -3.96 7.48 9.86
N ARG A 10 -3.26 8.47 10.41
CA ARG A 10 -3.24 9.83 9.91
C ARG A 10 -1.90 10.15 9.26
N ALA A 11 -1.92 10.64 8.03
CA ALA A 11 -0.76 10.94 7.21
C ALA A 11 -0.77 12.42 6.75
N PRO A 12 -0.54 13.38 7.67
CA PRO A 12 -0.73 14.83 7.41
C PRO A 12 0.22 15.37 6.33
N GLY A 13 1.40 14.76 6.18
CA GLY A 13 2.36 15.12 5.15
C GLY A 13 2.05 14.51 3.78
N GLY A 14 1.17 13.51 3.71
CA GLY A 14 1.14 12.54 2.61
C GLY A 14 2.30 11.54 2.69
N ILE A 15 2.32 10.59 1.76
CA ILE A 15 3.34 9.54 1.68
C ILE A 15 3.97 9.52 0.29
N THR A 16 5.27 9.25 0.25
CA THR A 16 6.02 9.05 -0.99
C THR A 16 6.49 7.61 -1.09
N VAL A 17 5.99 6.87 -2.08
CA VAL A 17 6.56 5.59 -2.51
C VAL A 17 6.83 5.63 -4.01
N ASN A 18 8.11 5.65 -4.38
CA ASN A 18 8.52 5.68 -5.78
C ASN A 18 8.38 4.31 -6.43
N TYR A 19 8.18 4.29 -7.75
CA TYR A 19 8.31 3.05 -8.51
C TYR A 19 9.77 2.57 -8.44
N PRO A 20 9.99 1.24 -8.46
CA PRO A 20 11.33 0.68 -8.50
C PRO A 20 12.14 1.24 -9.68
N LEU A 21 13.43 1.52 -9.44
CA LEU A 21 14.39 2.07 -10.41
C LEU A 21 14.05 3.46 -10.97
N ALA A 22 13.01 4.11 -10.45
CA ALA A 22 12.58 5.39 -10.97
C ALA A 22 13.45 6.55 -10.41
N PRO A 23 13.85 7.55 -11.22
CA PRO A 23 14.59 8.75 -10.76
C PRO A 23 13.82 9.59 -9.70
N VAL A 24 14.34 10.74 -9.27
CA VAL A 24 13.71 11.53 -8.18
C VAL A 24 12.34 12.16 -8.54
N PRO A 25 12.11 12.76 -9.72
CA PRO A 25 10.79 13.32 -10.12
C PRO A 25 9.83 12.25 -10.70
N SER A 26 9.88 11.04 -10.15
CA SER A 26 9.34 9.85 -10.79
C SER A 26 7.87 9.54 -10.57
N PRO A 27 7.30 8.62 -11.38
CA PRO A 27 6.09 7.92 -11.01
C PRO A 27 6.20 7.35 -9.59
N HIS A 28 5.15 7.57 -8.83
CA HIS A 28 4.98 7.12 -7.46
C HIS A 28 3.60 6.50 -7.31
N TYR A 29 3.49 5.58 -6.36
CA TYR A 29 2.24 4.88 -6.10
C TYR A 29 1.24 5.80 -5.41
N PRO A 30 -0.05 5.76 -5.81
CA PRO A 30 -1.09 6.49 -5.10
C PRO A 30 -1.28 5.98 -3.67
N LEU A 31 -1.17 4.67 -3.48
CA LEU A 31 -1.21 3.99 -2.19
C LEU A 31 0.09 3.22 -1.95
N PRO A 32 0.54 3.09 -0.70
CA PRO A 32 1.75 2.31 -0.40
C PRO A 32 1.58 0.83 -0.80
N PRO A 33 2.53 0.25 -1.56
CA PRO A 33 2.52 -1.17 -1.90
C PRO A 33 2.57 -2.11 -0.69
N PRO A 34 2.18 -3.39 -0.84
CA PRO A 34 2.22 -4.37 0.24
C PRO A 34 3.59 -4.50 0.91
N THR A 35 4.67 -4.49 0.13
CA THR A 35 6.05 -4.56 0.65
C THR A 35 6.41 -3.35 1.52
N THR A 36 5.88 -2.16 1.18
CA THR A 36 6.09 -0.94 1.96
C THR A 36 5.32 -0.99 3.27
N LEU A 37 4.10 -1.53 3.25
CA LEU A 37 3.30 -1.73 4.46
C LEU A 37 3.96 -2.72 5.41
N VAL A 38 4.50 -3.83 4.92
CA VAL A 38 5.26 -4.78 5.75
C VAL A 38 6.53 -4.13 6.29
N GLY A 39 7.22 -3.32 5.49
CA GLY A 39 8.35 -2.52 5.97
C GLY A 39 7.98 -1.55 7.09
N ALA A 40 6.79 -0.94 7.02
CA ALA A 40 6.30 -0.04 8.06
C ALA A 40 6.03 -0.76 9.38
N LEU A 41 5.46 -1.97 9.34
CA LEU A 41 5.23 -2.82 10.52
C LEU A 41 6.53 -3.44 11.06
N ALA A 42 7.47 -3.79 10.18
CA ALA A 42 8.77 -4.33 10.57
C ALA A 42 9.59 -3.31 11.39
N TYR A 43 9.43 -2.02 11.11
CA TYR A 43 10.21 -0.97 11.77
C TYR A 43 10.06 -0.97 13.31
N PRO A 44 8.85 -0.86 13.90
CA PRO A 44 8.68 -0.95 15.35
C PRO A 44 9.00 -2.34 15.90
N PHE A 45 8.68 -3.41 15.17
CA PHE A 45 9.02 -4.79 15.57
C PHE A 45 10.53 -4.94 15.81
N LEU A 46 11.33 -4.52 14.84
CA LEU A 46 12.79 -4.62 14.91
C LEU A 46 13.31 -3.68 15.98
N ARG A 47 12.89 -2.40 15.99
CA ARG A 47 13.39 -1.42 16.95
C ARG A 47 13.17 -1.82 18.42
N LEU A 48 12.07 -2.52 18.73
CA LEU A 48 11.73 -2.94 20.09
C LEU A 48 12.30 -4.31 20.47
N ARG A 49 12.50 -5.24 19.53
CA ARG A 49 13.07 -6.58 19.81
C ARG A 49 14.55 -6.72 19.53
N GLU A 50 15.05 -6.08 18.49
CA GLU A 50 16.39 -6.27 17.96
C GLU A 50 17.11 -4.92 17.82
N ALA A 51 18.18 -4.71 18.57
CA ALA A 51 18.95 -3.46 18.55
C ALA A 51 19.67 -3.16 17.20
N LYS A 52 19.40 -3.92 16.13
CA LYS A 52 20.03 -3.77 14.81
C LYS A 52 18.96 -3.57 13.73
N GLU A 53 18.89 -2.35 13.19
CA GLU A 53 18.13 -2.01 11.97
C GLU A 53 18.81 -2.56 10.68
N THR A 54 19.82 -3.41 10.81
CA THR A 54 20.59 -4.00 9.71
C THR A 54 20.67 -5.51 9.88
N VAL A 55 20.23 -6.24 8.86
CA VAL A 55 20.52 -7.67 8.71
C VAL A 55 21.86 -7.78 7.98
N GLU A 56 22.73 -8.70 8.42
CA GLU A 56 23.92 -9.05 7.66
C GLU A 56 23.48 -9.70 6.33
N GLY A 57 23.71 -9.00 5.21
CA GLY A 57 23.40 -9.49 3.86
C GLY A 57 22.69 -8.46 2.97
N SER A 58 22.30 -8.91 1.78
CA SER A 58 21.69 -8.07 0.73
C SER A 58 20.16 -7.93 0.85
N PHE A 59 19.58 -8.09 2.04
CA PHE A 59 18.13 -8.08 2.26
C PHE A 59 17.69 -7.05 3.30
N SER A 60 16.51 -6.49 3.08
CA SER A 60 15.82 -5.64 4.06
C SER A 60 15.49 -6.44 5.32
N PRO A 61 15.66 -5.85 6.51
CA PRO A 61 15.26 -6.46 7.77
C PRO A 61 13.80 -6.90 7.83
N ALA A 62 12.92 -6.32 7.01
CA ALA A 62 11.51 -6.69 6.92
C ALA A 62 11.28 -8.16 6.51
N VAL A 63 12.28 -8.82 5.90
CA VAL A 63 12.21 -10.26 5.59
C VAL A 63 11.93 -11.12 6.83
N LYS A 64 12.37 -10.69 8.02
CA LYS A 64 12.19 -11.44 9.27
C LYS A 64 10.73 -11.64 9.68
N ILE A 65 9.85 -10.73 9.27
CA ILE A 65 8.42 -10.80 9.58
C ILE A 65 7.57 -11.21 8.37
N LEU A 66 8.19 -11.49 7.22
CA LEU A 66 7.48 -11.75 5.98
C LEU A 66 6.56 -12.97 6.09
N ASP A 67 7.04 -14.06 6.68
CA ASP A 67 6.26 -15.28 6.90
C ASP A 67 5.12 -15.09 7.92
N MET A 68 5.21 -14.03 8.73
CA MET A 68 4.20 -13.70 9.74
C MET A 68 3.09 -12.81 9.19
N VAL A 69 3.29 -12.19 8.01
CA VAL A 69 2.36 -11.25 7.39
C VAL A 69 2.05 -11.73 5.96
N PRO A 70 1.18 -12.73 5.77
CA PRO A 70 0.86 -13.28 4.45
C PRO A 70 0.15 -12.29 3.51
N TYR A 71 -0.44 -11.21 4.02
CA TYR A 71 -1.14 -10.23 3.18
C TYR A 71 -1.13 -8.84 3.80
N ALA A 72 -1.01 -7.82 2.94
CA ALA A 72 -1.12 -6.42 3.32
C ALA A 72 -1.81 -5.60 2.21
N SER A 73 -2.77 -4.77 2.59
CA SER A 73 -3.49 -3.85 1.71
C SER A 73 -3.62 -2.47 2.36
N ALA A 74 -3.76 -1.43 1.56
CA ALA A 74 -4.11 -0.09 2.02
C ALA A 74 -5.36 0.43 1.31
N GLY A 75 -6.07 1.31 2.00
CA GLY A 75 -7.24 2.01 1.49
C GLY A 75 -7.32 3.44 2.03
N THR A 76 -8.03 4.29 1.32
CA THR A 76 -8.30 5.68 1.71
C THR A 76 -9.53 6.17 0.96
N ASP A 77 -10.32 7.03 1.59
CA ASP A 77 -11.55 7.60 1.02
C ASP A 77 -11.26 8.48 -0.20
N GLY A 78 -10.01 8.92 -0.37
CA GLY A 78 -9.57 9.69 -1.52
C GLY A 78 -8.07 9.90 -1.56
N TRP A 79 -7.48 10.01 -2.75
CA TRP A 79 -6.08 10.42 -2.88
C TRP A 79 -5.83 11.32 -4.09
N VAL A 80 -4.78 12.14 -3.98
CA VAL A 80 -4.27 13.02 -5.05
C VAL A 80 -2.75 12.91 -5.10
N ARG A 81 -2.19 12.86 -6.32
CA ARG A 81 -0.74 12.81 -6.52
C ARG A 81 -0.19 14.18 -6.89
N THR A 82 0.99 14.53 -6.38
CA THR A 82 1.67 15.78 -6.80
C THR A 82 1.92 15.82 -8.30
N ARG A 83 2.05 14.67 -8.99
CA ARG A 83 2.20 14.63 -10.45
C ARG A 83 1.01 15.26 -11.20
N GLU A 84 -0.20 15.13 -10.66
CA GLU A 84 -1.40 15.71 -11.27
C GLU A 84 -1.35 17.25 -11.19
N VAL A 85 -0.84 17.79 -10.09
CA VAL A 85 -0.62 19.23 -9.90
C VAL A 85 0.58 19.73 -10.72
N GLU A 86 1.70 19.01 -10.68
CA GLU A 86 2.94 19.34 -11.38
C GLU A 86 2.72 19.47 -12.88
N ARG A 87 1.92 18.58 -13.48
CA ARG A 87 1.63 18.62 -14.91
C ARG A 87 1.09 19.98 -15.33
N ILE A 88 0.26 20.63 -14.51
CA ILE A 88 -0.30 21.97 -14.81
C ILE A 88 0.83 23.01 -14.89
N PHE A 89 1.79 22.98 -13.96
CA PHE A 89 2.92 23.91 -13.95
C PHE A 89 3.93 23.62 -15.07
N GLN A 90 4.19 22.34 -15.37
CA GLN A 90 5.11 21.93 -16.44
C GLN A 90 4.60 22.28 -17.83
N LEU A 91 3.28 22.31 -18.06
CA LEU A 91 2.68 22.65 -19.35
C LEU A 91 3.15 24.02 -19.87
N MET A 92 3.51 24.95 -18.98
CA MET A 92 4.05 26.25 -19.39
C MET A 92 5.42 26.15 -20.06
N TYR A 93 6.25 25.19 -19.66
CA TYR A 93 7.60 24.98 -20.21
C TYR A 93 7.56 24.14 -21.50
N GLN A 94 6.55 23.29 -21.66
CA GLN A 94 6.45 22.35 -22.78
C GLN A 94 5.85 22.93 -24.08
N LYS A 95 5.38 24.19 -24.07
CA LYS A 95 4.77 24.82 -25.27
C LYS A 95 5.81 25.03 -26.37
N LYS A 96 5.48 24.61 -27.60
CA LYS A 96 6.38 24.71 -28.78
C LYS A 96 6.96 26.11 -29.01
N ILE A 97 6.21 27.17 -28.74
CA ILE A 97 6.66 28.57 -28.87
C ILE A 97 7.83 28.92 -27.94
N ARG A 98 8.08 28.13 -26.89
CA ARG A 98 9.09 28.36 -25.85
C ARG A 98 10.30 27.44 -25.97
N TRP A 99 10.34 26.52 -26.94
CA TRP A 99 11.44 25.55 -27.06
C TRP A 99 12.81 26.17 -27.34
N ASN A 100 12.83 27.36 -27.96
CA ASN A 100 14.08 28.09 -28.23
C ASN A 100 14.50 29.01 -27.08
N ASP A 101 13.70 29.11 -26.01
CA ASP A 101 14.03 29.92 -24.83
C ASP A 101 14.78 29.08 -23.80
N MET A 102 16.10 29.24 -23.76
CA MET A 102 16.97 28.52 -22.83
C MET A 102 16.66 28.78 -21.35
N SER A 103 16.04 29.91 -21.00
CA SER A 103 15.62 30.19 -19.63
C SER A 103 14.46 29.29 -19.17
N LEU A 104 13.75 28.68 -20.13
CA LEU A 104 12.62 27.78 -19.92
C LEU A 104 12.93 26.33 -20.31
N ALA A 105 14.20 26.01 -20.59
CA ALA A 105 14.63 24.66 -20.97
C ALA A 105 14.49 23.64 -19.82
N TYR A 106 14.50 24.12 -18.56
CA TYR A 106 14.40 23.28 -17.37
C TYR A 106 13.20 23.70 -16.53
N SER A 107 12.41 22.71 -16.09
CA SER A 107 11.26 22.93 -15.20
C SER A 107 11.56 22.44 -13.79
N VAL A 108 10.79 22.92 -12.82
CA VAL A 108 10.83 22.38 -11.45
C VAL A 108 10.18 21.00 -11.44
N GLY A 109 10.94 19.99 -11.04
CA GLY A 109 10.45 18.64 -10.78
C GLY A 109 9.97 18.51 -9.34
N ALA A 110 8.69 18.22 -9.13
CA ALA A 110 8.18 17.96 -7.79
C ALA A 110 8.64 16.56 -7.32
N ARG A 111 8.91 16.41 -6.02
CA ARG A 111 9.03 15.07 -5.44
C ARG A 111 7.66 14.41 -5.45
N GLY A 112 7.61 13.15 -5.88
CA GLY A 112 6.37 12.37 -5.87
C GLY A 112 5.79 12.29 -4.46
N LEU A 113 4.52 12.60 -4.30
CA LEU A 113 3.82 12.64 -3.01
C LEU A 113 2.34 12.33 -3.26
N SER A 114 1.82 11.37 -2.51
CA SER A 114 0.41 11.03 -2.47
C SER A 114 -0.19 11.61 -1.20
N ARG A 115 -1.20 12.47 -1.35
CA ARG A 115 -2.01 13.00 -0.26
C ARG A 115 -3.34 12.29 -0.19
N PHE A 116 -3.89 12.18 1.01
CA PHE A 116 -5.09 11.43 1.31
C PHE A 116 -6.21 12.36 1.77
N ALA A 117 -7.45 12.02 1.46
CA ALA A 117 -8.62 12.74 1.94
C ALA A 117 -8.65 12.71 3.48
N ASP A 118 -8.86 13.88 4.09
CA ASP A 118 -8.82 14.08 5.55
C ASP A 118 -7.55 13.56 6.24
N ASP A 119 -6.44 13.45 5.51
CA ASP A 119 -5.21 12.79 5.96
C ASP A 119 -5.38 11.31 6.37
N LYS A 120 -6.50 10.66 6.03
CA LYS A 120 -6.81 9.29 6.49
C LYS A 120 -6.22 8.23 5.57
N LEU A 121 -5.50 7.30 6.17
CA LEU A 121 -5.00 6.10 5.52
C LEU A 121 -5.35 4.88 6.36
N TYR A 122 -5.95 3.88 5.74
CA TYR A 122 -6.25 2.61 6.37
C TYR A 122 -5.31 1.54 5.85
N VAL A 123 -4.84 0.67 6.74
CA VAL A 123 -3.96 -0.44 6.39
C VAL A 123 -4.54 -1.72 6.96
N LEU A 124 -4.76 -2.70 6.10
CA LEU A 124 -5.12 -4.05 6.49
C LEU A 124 -3.88 -4.93 6.45
N TYR A 125 -3.60 -5.61 7.56
CA TYR A 125 -2.66 -6.72 7.62
C TYR A 125 -3.43 -8.01 7.92
N ILE A 126 -3.08 -9.10 7.24
CA ILE A 126 -3.38 -10.44 7.74
C ILE A 126 -2.11 -10.97 8.39
N VAL A 127 -2.17 -11.30 9.67
CA VAL A 127 -1.01 -11.77 10.45
C VAL A 127 -1.26 -13.17 11.02
N THR A 128 -0.19 -13.97 11.14
CA THR A 128 -0.25 -15.30 11.78
C THR A 128 0.12 -15.25 13.26
N GLU A 129 0.92 -14.26 13.67
CA GLU A 129 1.29 -14.05 15.07
C GLU A 129 0.53 -12.89 15.69
N LYS A 130 -0.16 -13.15 16.82
CA LYS A 130 -0.87 -12.12 17.58
C LYS A 130 0.08 -11.05 18.14
N SER A 131 1.34 -11.40 18.39
CA SER A 131 2.37 -10.49 18.90
C SER A 131 2.60 -9.29 17.98
N LEU A 132 2.38 -9.44 16.66
CA LEU A 132 2.57 -8.37 15.67
C LEU A 132 1.58 -7.21 15.82
N ILE A 133 0.43 -7.47 16.44
CA ILE A 133 -0.64 -6.48 16.61
C ILE A 133 -0.16 -5.33 17.49
N ASP A 134 0.58 -5.63 18.56
CA ASP A 134 1.09 -4.61 19.48
C ASP A 134 2.10 -3.66 18.79
N TYR A 135 2.87 -4.18 17.82
CA TYR A 135 3.82 -3.36 17.06
C TYR A 135 3.14 -2.46 16.02
N ALA A 136 1.90 -2.74 15.64
CA ALA A 136 1.16 -1.88 14.71
C ALA A 136 0.99 -0.46 15.27
N TYR A 137 0.82 -0.30 16.58
CA TYR A 137 0.81 1.00 17.27
C TYR A 137 2.12 1.78 17.14
N GLY A 138 3.24 1.08 16.91
CA GLY A 138 4.56 1.69 16.76
C GLY A 138 4.87 2.17 15.34
N ILE A 139 3.93 2.09 14.40
CA ILE A 139 4.13 2.57 13.03
C ILE A 139 4.16 4.11 13.05
N VAL A 140 5.36 4.67 12.84
CA VAL A 140 5.60 6.13 12.81
C VAL A 140 5.86 6.68 11.41
N ARG A 141 6.08 5.80 10.43
CA ARG A 141 6.38 6.18 9.05
C ARG A 141 5.99 5.09 8.06
N ILE A 142 5.64 5.50 6.84
CA ILE A 142 5.40 4.61 5.70
C ILE A 142 6.19 5.13 4.49
N GLY A 143 6.93 4.25 3.84
CA GLY A 143 7.80 4.60 2.71
C GLY A 143 9.08 5.31 3.17
N LYS A 144 9.30 6.55 2.71
CA LYS A 144 10.50 7.32 3.04
C LYS A 144 10.46 7.88 4.46
N LYS A 145 11.61 8.38 4.94
CA LYS A 145 11.72 9.03 6.26
C LYS A 145 10.80 10.25 6.42
N GLU A 146 10.44 10.93 5.33
CA GLU A 146 9.51 12.06 5.36
C GLU A 146 8.02 11.64 5.41
N GLY A 147 7.69 10.37 5.14
CA GLY A 147 6.33 9.83 5.16
C GLY A 147 5.83 9.54 6.58
N ILE A 148 5.81 10.58 7.43
CA ILE A 148 5.41 10.48 8.83
C ILE A 148 3.91 10.18 8.93
N VAL A 149 3.57 9.21 9.76
CA VAL A 149 2.19 8.85 10.08
C VAL A 149 1.99 8.73 11.59
N SER A 150 0.75 8.91 12.02
CA SER A 150 0.31 8.63 13.39
C SER A 150 -0.74 7.54 13.36
N VAL A 151 -0.60 6.53 14.21
CA VAL A 151 -1.65 5.53 14.44
C VAL A 151 -2.73 6.16 15.30
N GLU A 152 -3.96 6.16 14.82
CA GLU A 152 -5.13 6.61 15.57
C GLU A 152 -5.79 5.44 16.31
N ASP A 153 -5.87 4.29 15.65
CA ASP A 153 -6.56 3.11 16.17
C ASP A 153 -6.06 1.82 15.50
N VAL A 154 -6.15 0.70 16.22
CA VAL A 154 -5.82 -0.65 15.71
C VAL A 154 -6.94 -1.60 16.12
N CYS A 155 -7.80 -1.94 15.15
CA CYS A 155 -8.84 -2.94 15.31
C CYS A 155 -8.31 -4.29 14.83
N TYR A 156 -8.61 -5.37 15.55
CA TYR A 156 -8.24 -6.70 15.10
C TYR A 156 -9.26 -7.76 15.50
N GLU A 157 -9.42 -8.75 14.64
CA GLU A 157 -10.27 -9.90 14.88
C GLU A 157 -9.64 -11.17 14.31
N GLU A 158 -10.10 -12.33 14.77
CA GLU A 158 -9.74 -13.60 14.12
C GLU A 158 -10.26 -13.60 12.69
N LEU A 159 -9.40 -13.94 11.73
CA LEU A 159 -9.71 -13.85 10.32
C LEU A 159 -10.99 -14.61 9.95
N GLU A 160 -11.20 -15.80 10.54
CA GLU A 160 -12.38 -16.63 10.29
C GLU A 160 -13.69 -15.96 10.74
N LYS A 161 -13.66 -15.14 11.79
CA LYS A 161 -14.83 -14.41 12.30
C LYS A 161 -15.20 -13.21 11.43
N THR A 162 -14.23 -12.63 10.73
CA THR A 162 -14.44 -11.49 9.82
C THR A 162 -15.02 -11.87 8.46
N VAL A 163 -15.10 -13.15 8.11
CA VAL A 163 -15.51 -13.57 6.76
C VAL A 163 -17.01 -13.31 6.55
N LYS A 164 -17.33 -12.40 5.63
CA LYS A 164 -18.71 -12.12 5.20
C LYS A 164 -19.15 -13.06 4.08
N TYR A 165 -18.31 -13.21 3.04
CA TYR A 165 -18.55 -14.12 1.92
C TYR A 165 -17.28 -14.89 1.58
N LYS A 166 -17.45 -16.19 1.31
CA LYS A 166 -16.35 -17.04 0.81
C LYS A 166 -16.34 -17.14 -0.71
N GLU A 167 -17.45 -16.78 -1.38
CA GLU A 167 -17.72 -16.93 -2.82
C GLU A 167 -18.72 -15.85 -3.26
N MET A 168 -18.78 -15.56 -4.58
CA MET A 168 -19.66 -14.60 -5.29
C MET A 168 -20.45 -13.62 -4.40
N GLY A 169 -19.99 -12.38 -4.36
CA GLY A 169 -20.65 -11.29 -3.67
C GLY A 169 -20.24 -9.95 -4.26
N THR A 170 -21.17 -9.01 -4.28
CA THR A 170 -20.87 -7.61 -4.61
C THR A 170 -20.28 -6.91 -3.39
N PHE A 171 -19.38 -5.98 -3.65
CA PHE A 171 -18.74 -5.19 -2.60
C PHE A 171 -18.44 -3.78 -3.07
N GLU A 172 -18.28 -2.90 -2.09
CA GLU A 172 -17.79 -1.53 -2.27
C GLU A 172 -16.63 -1.32 -1.29
N THR A 173 -15.47 -0.91 -1.81
CA THR A 173 -14.26 -0.79 -0.98
C THR A 173 -13.32 0.30 -1.46
N PHE A 174 -12.56 0.87 -0.52
CA PHE A 174 -11.43 1.76 -0.82
C PHE A 174 -10.08 1.04 -0.76
N PHE A 175 -10.05 -0.23 -0.35
CA PHE A 175 -8.83 -1.02 -0.26
C PHE A 175 -8.42 -1.57 -1.61
N TYR A 176 -7.12 -1.50 -1.92
CA TYR A 176 -6.62 -2.16 -3.10
C TYR A 176 -6.56 -3.68 -2.91
N PHE A 177 -6.63 -4.45 -3.99
CA PHE A 177 -6.54 -5.90 -3.93
C PHE A 177 -6.01 -6.52 -5.24
N PRO A 178 -5.45 -7.74 -5.21
CA PRO A 178 -4.95 -8.41 -6.42
C PRO A 178 -6.04 -8.53 -7.50
N LYS A 179 -5.72 -8.18 -8.74
CA LYS A 179 -6.67 -8.13 -9.86
C LYS A 179 -7.39 -9.46 -10.14
N ASP A 180 -6.77 -10.57 -9.77
CA ASP A 180 -7.29 -11.90 -10.04
C ASP A 180 -8.50 -12.25 -9.17
N ILE A 181 -8.73 -11.62 -8.01
CA ILE A 181 -9.75 -12.07 -7.04
C ILE A 181 -11.17 -11.53 -7.30
N ALA A 182 -11.33 -10.52 -8.16
CA ALA A 182 -12.63 -9.92 -8.46
C ALA A 182 -12.74 -9.42 -9.91
N VAL A 183 -13.96 -9.15 -10.35
CA VAL A 183 -14.29 -8.36 -11.55
C VAL A 183 -14.76 -7.00 -11.09
N VAL A 184 -14.17 -5.92 -11.62
CA VAL A 184 -14.43 -4.56 -11.15
C VAL A 184 -15.10 -3.73 -12.24
N GLN A 185 -16.11 -2.96 -11.83
CA GLN A 185 -16.76 -1.98 -12.69
C GLN A 185 -16.03 -0.62 -12.64
N ARG A 186 -15.46 -0.29 -11.47
CA ARG A 186 -14.72 0.95 -11.21
C ARG A 186 -13.40 0.65 -10.52
N GLY A 187 -12.36 1.36 -10.94
CA GLY A 187 -10.99 1.21 -10.43
C GLY A 187 -9.96 1.24 -11.57
N GLN A 188 -8.69 1.33 -11.21
CA GLN A 188 -7.57 1.28 -12.14
C GLN A 188 -6.63 0.14 -11.75
N VAL A 189 -5.98 -0.43 -12.77
CA VAL A 189 -4.96 -1.46 -12.57
C VAL A 189 -3.62 -0.77 -12.33
N ILE A 190 -2.96 -1.10 -11.21
CA ILE A 190 -1.62 -0.64 -10.88
C ILE A 190 -0.76 -1.84 -10.52
N SER A 191 0.36 -2.02 -11.21
CA SER A 191 1.33 -3.06 -10.89
C SER A 191 2.19 -2.63 -9.71
N MET A 192 2.16 -3.38 -8.61
CA MET A 192 2.91 -3.14 -7.38
C MET A 192 3.86 -4.30 -7.06
N PRO A 193 4.95 -4.09 -6.30
CA PRO A 193 5.80 -5.17 -5.84
C PRO A 193 5.01 -6.17 -5.00
N LYS A 194 5.03 -7.43 -5.41
CA LYS A 194 4.39 -8.55 -4.71
C LYS A 194 5.05 -8.79 -3.35
N LEU A 195 4.29 -9.32 -2.40
CA LEU A 195 4.81 -9.69 -1.10
C LEU A 195 5.59 -11.03 -1.17
N VAL A 196 6.80 -10.99 -1.72
CA VAL A 196 7.72 -12.12 -1.87
C VAL A 196 9.13 -11.73 -1.42
N LYS A 197 9.92 -12.70 -0.97
CA LYS A 197 11.26 -12.47 -0.38
C LYS A 197 12.21 -11.74 -1.33
N GLU A 198 12.10 -12.03 -2.62
CA GLU A 198 12.92 -11.45 -3.69
C GLU A 198 12.82 -9.93 -3.73
N ASN A 199 11.65 -9.36 -3.41
CA ASN A 199 11.40 -7.91 -3.42
C ASN A 199 12.00 -7.17 -2.22
N PHE A 200 12.50 -7.90 -1.22
CA PHE A 200 13.21 -7.33 -0.11
C PHE A 200 14.73 -7.44 -0.28
N GLY A 201 15.21 -8.08 -1.34
CA GLY A 201 16.64 -8.21 -1.66
C GLY A 201 17.16 -7.09 -2.56
N THR A 202 18.45 -7.13 -2.88
CA THR A 202 19.07 -6.32 -3.94
C THR A 202 18.82 -6.94 -5.32
N THR A 203 17.56 -7.16 -5.67
CA THR A 203 17.16 -7.66 -7.00
C THR A 203 17.22 -6.53 -8.04
N VAL A 204 17.65 -6.85 -9.26
CA VAL A 204 17.72 -5.88 -10.38
C VAL A 204 16.32 -5.50 -10.85
N SER A 205 15.38 -6.45 -10.84
CA SER A 205 13.98 -6.22 -11.22
C SER A 205 13.04 -6.76 -10.13
N PRO A 206 12.07 -5.95 -9.66
CA PRO A 206 11.08 -6.40 -8.70
C PRO A 206 10.10 -7.39 -9.33
N VAL A 207 9.65 -8.36 -8.55
CA VAL A 207 8.52 -9.24 -8.87
C VAL A 207 7.23 -8.43 -8.70
N MET A 208 6.53 -8.17 -9.78
CA MET A 208 5.34 -7.33 -9.79
C MET A 208 4.06 -8.16 -9.83
N GLU A 209 2.99 -7.61 -9.28
CA GLU A 209 1.63 -8.15 -9.36
C GLU A 209 0.65 -7.00 -9.60
N ASP A 210 -0.41 -7.27 -10.37
CA ASP A 210 -1.42 -6.28 -10.70
C ASP A 210 -2.46 -6.18 -9.59
N TYR A 211 -2.68 -4.96 -9.10
CA TYR A 211 -3.71 -4.65 -8.11
C TYR A 211 -4.77 -3.74 -8.72
N ILE A 212 -6.03 -3.91 -8.29
CA ILE A 212 -7.06 -2.89 -8.49
C ILE A 212 -6.93 -1.86 -7.39
N VAL A 213 -6.83 -0.60 -7.76
CA VAL A 213 -6.78 0.55 -6.87
C VAL A 213 -7.94 1.48 -7.19
N ASN A 214 -8.45 2.19 -6.19
CA ASN A 214 -9.50 3.19 -6.35
C ASN A 214 -9.05 4.34 -7.28
N ASN A 215 -10.02 4.98 -7.94
CA ASN A 215 -9.78 6.10 -8.87
C ASN A 215 -9.82 7.43 -8.13
N GLY A 216 -8.85 7.67 -7.24
CA GLY A 216 -8.82 8.86 -6.41
C GLY A 216 -9.91 8.79 -5.34
N PHE A 217 -11.02 9.48 -5.53
CA PHE A 217 -12.11 9.63 -4.54
C PHE A 217 -13.27 8.63 -4.72
N GLU A 218 -13.26 7.84 -5.79
CA GLU A 218 -14.34 6.88 -6.05
C GLU A 218 -13.99 5.51 -5.47
N PRO A 219 -14.90 4.87 -4.71
CA PRO A 219 -14.69 3.51 -4.23
C PRO A 219 -14.67 2.51 -5.40
N ILE A 220 -13.98 1.40 -5.16
CA ILE A 220 -13.97 0.24 -6.06
C ILE A 220 -15.29 -0.49 -5.86
N ILE A 221 -16.02 -0.68 -6.95
CA ILE A 221 -17.26 -1.48 -6.98
C ILE A 221 -17.00 -2.69 -7.87
N GLY A 222 -17.27 -3.87 -7.35
CA GLY A 222 -17.00 -5.11 -8.05
C GLY A 222 -17.76 -6.31 -7.49
N GLU A 223 -17.53 -7.45 -8.16
CA GLU A 223 -18.05 -8.76 -7.79
C GLU A 223 -16.89 -9.74 -7.63
N LEU A 224 -16.91 -10.49 -6.53
CA LEU A 224 -15.88 -11.49 -6.23
C LEU A 224 -15.88 -12.64 -7.24
N LYS A 225 -14.68 -13.10 -7.59
CA LYS A 225 -14.45 -14.37 -8.29
C LYS A 225 -14.29 -15.51 -7.27
N THR A 226 -14.18 -16.74 -7.77
CA THR A 226 -14.04 -17.96 -6.96
C THR A 226 -12.78 -18.01 -6.10
N ASN A 227 -11.72 -17.28 -6.50
CA ASN A 227 -10.45 -17.14 -5.78
C ASN A 227 -10.43 -15.96 -4.79
N GLY A 228 -11.51 -15.19 -4.69
CA GLY A 228 -11.65 -14.09 -3.72
C GLY A 228 -12.56 -14.45 -2.54
N ALA A 229 -12.36 -13.77 -1.43
CA ALA A 229 -13.24 -13.77 -0.27
C ALA A 229 -13.45 -12.33 0.20
N LEU A 230 -14.60 -12.04 0.81
CA LEU A 230 -14.89 -10.73 1.40
C LEU A 230 -14.81 -10.85 2.92
N ILE A 231 -13.96 -10.04 3.54
CA ILE A 231 -13.99 -9.85 4.98
C ILE A 231 -14.67 -8.53 5.33
N LYS A 232 -15.28 -8.48 6.50
CA LYS A 232 -15.80 -7.27 7.12
C LYS A 232 -15.11 -7.08 8.47
N ILE A 233 -14.47 -5.94 8.64
CA ILE A 233 -13.87 -5.51 9.91
C ILE A 233 -14.28 -4.06 10.14
N GLU A 234 -14.88 -3.77 11.29
CA GLU A 234 -15.59 -2.51 11.53
C GLU A 234 -16.63 -2.26 10.41
N ASP A 235 -16.56 -1.08 9.78
CA ASP A 235 -17.42 -0.67 8.68
C ASP A 235 -16.82 -0.96 7.29
N PHE A 236 -15.64 -1.59 7.21
CA PHE A 236 -14.95 -1.83 5.95
C PHE A 236 -15.20 -3.22 5.40
N GLU A 237 -15.63 -3.27 4.14
CA GLU A 237 -15.64 -4.49 3.34
C GLU A 237 -14.34 -4.57 2.54
N ILE A 238 -13.57 -5.64 2.73
CA ILE A 238 -12.24 -5.75 2.14
C ILE A 238 -12.12 -7.10 1.42
N PRO A 239 -11.95 -7.09 0.08
CA PRO A 239 -11.75 -8.31 -0.67
C PRO A 239 -10.30 -8.80 -0.49
N ILE A 240 -10.14 -10.08 -0.19
CA ILE A 240 -8.85 -10.74 0.04
C ILE A 240 -8.74 -12.04 -0.77
N PRO A 241 -7.51 -12.51 -1.08
CA PRO A 241 -7.33 -13.83 -1.69
C PRO A 241 -7.85 -14.96 -0.80
N ARG A 242 -8.67 -15.86 -1.38
CA ARG A 242 -9.27 -17.01 -0.68
C ARG A 242 -8.22 -17.95 -0.07
N MET A 243 -7.06 -18.10 -0.71
CA MET A 243 -5.94 -18.91 -0.21
C MET A 243 -5.50 -18.53 1.22
N LEU A 244 -5.75 -17.28 1.63
CA LEU A 244 -5.43 -16.83 2.99
C LEU A 244 -6.31 -17.52 4.04
N LEU A 245 -7.53 -17.92 3.69
CA LEU A 245 -8.45 -18.63 4.58
C LEU A 245 -8.15 -20.14 4.66
N GLU A 246 -7.61 -20.73 3.59
CA GLU A 246 -7.48 -22.19 3.45
C GLU A 246 -6.19 -22.77 4.06
N GLY A 247 -5.40 -21.95 4.77
CA GLY A 247 -4.16 -22.39 5.42
C GLY A 247 -3.02 -22.78 4.48
N LYS A 248 -3.19 -22.61 3.15
CA LYS A 248 -2.14 -22.82 2.15
C LYS A 248 -1.48 -21.48 1.80
N THR A 249 -0.34 -21.23 2.42
CA THR A 249 0.63 -20.20 2.03
C THR A 249 1.98 -20.87 1.90
#